data_AF-A0A3D3UW05-F1
#
_entry.id   AF-A0A3D3UW05-F1
#
_cell.length_a   1.000
_cell.length_b   1.000
_cell.length_c   1.000
_cell.angle_alpha   90.00
_cell.angle_beta   90.00
_cell.angle_gamma   90.00
#
_symmetry.space_group_name_H-M   'P 1'
#
loop_
_entity.id
_entity.type
_entity.pdbx_description
1 polymer ?
#
loop_
_entity_poly.entity_id
_entity_poly.type
_entity_poly.pdbx_seq_one_letter_code
_entity_poly.pdbx_strand_id
1 'polypeptide(L)' 'MAAGFEPRVYKWSPAERLNLQAQLDAAFFLLYEIKRMDVRYILSTFSGVRKENKTLLDDSTTSERILGFYDDFSRKQK' A
#
# COMPACT_ATOMS: atom_id res chain seq x y z
N MET A 1 -4.65 39.72 -14.05
CA MET A 1 -4.80 38.90 -12.84
C MET A 1 -6.22 38.36 -12.82
N ALA A 2 -6.43 37.08 -13.14
CA ALA A 2 -7.75 36.46 -12.99
C ALA A 2 -7.94 36.13 -11.50
N ALA A 3 -8.77 36.90 -10.81
CA ALA A 3 -9.17 36.67 -9.44
C ALA A 3 -10.10 35.44 -9.37
N GLY A 4 -9.77 34.46 -8.51
CA GLY A 4 -10.73 33.41 -8.11
C GLY A 4 -10.39 31.97 -8.49
N PHE A 5 -9.23 31.67 -9.09
CA PHE A 5 -8.81 30.28 -9.21
C PHE A 5 -8.14 29.85 -7.91
N GLU A 6 -8.91 29.35 -6.95
CA GLU A 6 -8.31 28.51 -5.91
C GLU A 6 -7.84 27.23 -6.60
N PRO A 7 -6.53 26.98 -6.72
CA PRO A 7 -6.07 25.72 -7.24
C PRO A 7 -6.55 24.66 -6.26
N ARG A 8 -7.62 23.95 -6.63
CA ARG A 8 -8.15 22.77 -5.93
C ARG A 8 -7.18 21.59 -6.12
N VAL A 9 -5.88 21.86 -6.01
CA VAL A 9 -4.78 20.93 -6.18
C VAL A 9 -4.81 20.08 -4.92
N TYR A 10 -5.41 18.91 -5.06
CA TYR A 10 -5.31 17.87 -4.05
C TYR A 10 -3.82 17.57 -3.84
N LYS A 11 -3.28 18.04 -2.72
CA LYS A 11 -1.86 17.93 -2.41
C LYS A 11 -1.57 16.47 -2.10
N TRP A 12 -0.75 15.84 -2.93
CA TRP A 12 -0.42 14.43 -2.80
C TRP A 12 0.28 14.14 -1.47
N SER A 13 -0.45 13.60 -0.49
CA SER A 13 0.13 13.21 0.79
C SER A 13 0.87 11.88 0.66
N PRO A 14 2.16 11.80 1.06
CA PRO A 14 2.90 10.55 1.07
C PRO A 14 2.23 9.44 1.90
N ALA A 15 1.55 9.81 2.98
CA ALA A 15 0.84 8.86 3.83
C ALA A 15 -0.40 8.28 3.13
N GLU A 16 -1.21 9.13 2.47
CA GLU A 16 -2.36 8.69 1.69
C GLU A 16 -1.91 7.82 0.51
N ARG A 17 -0.82 8.20 -0.16
CA ARG A 17 -0.21 7.40 -1.23
C ARG A 17 0.12 5.99 -0.77
N LEU A 18 0.83 5.85 0.34
CA LEU A 18 1.22 4.55 0.87
C LEU A 18 0.00 3.69 1.21
N ASN A 19 -1.05 4.32 1.72
CA ASN A 19 -2.29 3.63 2.04
C ASN A 19 -3.06 3.17 0.79
N LEU A 20 -3.14 4.02 -0.23
CA LEU A 20 -3.77 3.70 -1.52
C LEU A 20 -2.98 2.62 -2.28
N GLN A 21 -1.64 2.71 -2.29
CA GLN A 21 -0.79 1.68 -2.87
C GLN A 21 -1.01 0.33 -2.18
N ALA A 22 -1.01 0.31 -0.84
CA ALA A 22 -1.22 -0.93 -0.10
C ALA A 22 -2.58 -1.59 -0.39
N GLN A 23 -3.64 -0.78 -0.56
CA GLN A 23 -4.95 -1.27 -0.98
C GLN A 23 -4.92 -1.84 -2.40
N LEU A 24 -4.30 -1.14 -3.35
CA LEU A 24 -4.19 -1.63 -4.72
C LEU A 24 -3.41 -2.95 -4.79
N ASP A 25 -2.26 -3.04 -4.12
CA ASP A 25 -1.47 -4.27 -4.05
C ASP A 25 -2.31 -5.43 -3.50
N ALA A 26 -3.02 -5.22 -2.39
CA ALA A 26 -3.92 -6.22 -1.81
C ALA A 26 -5.02 -6.68 -2.77
N ALA A 27 -5.63 -5.74 -3.51
CA ALA A 27 -6.65 -6.05 -4.51
C ALA A 27 -6.08 -6.86 -5.68
N PHE A 28 -4.88 -6.54 -6.16
CA PHE A 28 -4.22 -7.31 -7.21
C PHE A 28 -3.88 -8.73 -6.73
N PHE A 29 -3.39 -8.90 -5.50
CA PHE A 29 -3.14 -10.24 -4.95
C PHE A 29 -4.39 -11.10 -4.91
N LEU A 30 -5.55 -10.52 -4.59
CA LEU A 30 -6.84 -11.23 -4.64
C LEU A 30 -7.29 -11.51 -6.07
N LEU A 31 -7.13 -10.54 -6.98
CA LEU A 31 -7.50 -10.69 -8.39
C LEU A 31 -6.71 -11.83 -9.07
N TYR A 32 -5.44 -11.99 -8.73
CA TYR A 32 -4.60 -13.08 -9.20
C TYR A 32 -4.69 -14.36 -8.36
N GLU A 33 -5.64 -14.41 -7.41
CA GLU A 33 -5.89 -15.56 -6.54
C GLU A 33 -4.64 -16.05 -5.77
N ILE A 34 -3.73 -15.12 -5.47
CA ILE A 34 -2.51 -15.43 -4.72
C ILE A 34 -2.91 -15.66 -3.27
N LYS A 35 -2.53 -16.83 -2.72
CA LYS A 35 -2.90 -17.20 -1.35
C LYS A 35 -2.21 -16.30 -0.33
N ARG A 36 -2.87 -16.08 0.80
CA ARG A 36 -2.38 -15.28 1.92
C ARG A 36 -0.94 -15.60 2.37
N MET A 37 -0.55 -16.88 2.32
CA MET A 37 0.79 -17.36 2.65
C MET A 37 1.82 -16.95 1.59
N ASP A 38 1.46 -17.09 0.31
CA ASP A 38 2.30 -16.72 -0.83
C ASP A 38 2.51 -15.21 -0.89
N VAL A 39 1.46 -14.41 -0.63
CA VAL A 39 1.59 -12.94 -0.51
C VAL A 39 2.61 -12.57 0.57
N ARG A 40 2.54 -13.21 1.75
CA ARG A 40 3.51 -12.95 2.84
C ARG A 40 4.93 -13.33 2.42
N TYR A 41 5.10 -14.43 1.70
CA TYR A 41 6.40 -14.86 1.19
C TYR A 41 6.95 -13.85 0.17
N ILE A 42 6.15 -13.45 -0.82
CA ILE A 42 6.51 -12.45 -1.85
C ILE A 42 6.92 -11.12 -1.19
N LEU A 43 6.15 -10.62 -0.22
CA LEU A 43 6.50 -9.37 0.48
C LEU A 43 7.78 -9.52 1.32
N SER A 44 8.06 -10.73 1.82
CA SER A 44 9.29 -11.04 2.55
C SER A 44 10.52 -11.08 1.64
N THR A 45 10.42 -11.48 0.37
CA THR A 45 11.59 -11.53 -0.53
C THR A 45 12.06 -10.13 -0.91
N PHE A 46 11.14 -9.18 -1.09
CA PHE A 46 11.47 -7.78 -1.36
C PHE A 46 11.99 -7.01 -0.15
N SER A 47 11.78 -7.52 1.07
CA SER A 47 12.28 -6.91 2.30
C SER A 47 13.82 -6.88 2.35
N GLY A 48 14.50 -7.78 1.63
CA GLY A 48 15.95 -7.76 1.46
C GLY A 48 16.47 -6.54 0.68
N VAL A 49 15.65 -5.97 -0.22
CA VAL A 49 15.99 -4.81 -1.06
C VAL A 49 15.85 -3.48 -0.29
N ARG A 50 15.16 -3.47 0.86
CA ARG A 50 14.96 -2.27 1.70
C ARG A 50 16.18 -1.84 2.53
N LYS A 51 17.23 -2.67 2.64
CA LYS A 51 18.40 -2.38 3.48
C LYS A 51 19.16 -1.10 3.06
N GLU A 52 18.95 -0.60 1.84
CA GLU A 52 19.57 0.64 1.34
C GLU A 52 18.77 1.92 1.61
N ASN A 53 17.50 1.84 2.01
CA ASN A 53 16.66 3.03 2.23
C ASN A 53 16.22 3.12 3.69
N LYS A 54 17.22 3.43 4.55
CA LYS A 54 17.13 3.42 6.01
C LYS A 54 16.72 4.78 6.60
N THR A 55 15.91 5.55 5.88
CA THR A 55 15.38 6.82 6.36
C THR A 55 13.89 6.90 6.00
N LEU A 56 13.05 7.24 6.98
CA LEU A 56 11.64 7.60 6.80
C LEU A 56 10.63 6.43 6.69
N LEU A 57 10.46 5.62 7.73
CA LEU A 57 9.12 5.36 8.31
C LEU A 57 9.21 4.42 9.52
N ASP A 58 8.71 4.90 10.64
CA ASP A 58 8.22 4.14 11.79
C ASP A 58 7.61 2.79 11.39
N ASP A 59 8.30 1.72 11.77
CA ASP A 59 7.93 0.36 12.20
C ASP A 59 6.53 -0.26 11.95
N SER A 60 5.77 0.17 10.96
CA SER A 60 4.71 -0.65 10.35
C SER A 60 5.01 -0.78 8.88
N THR A 61 5.66 -1.88 8.54
CA THR A 61 6.17 -2.13 7.19
C THR A 61 5.02 -2.03 6.18
N THR A 62 5.28 -1.46 4.99
CA THR A 62 4.29 -1.42 3.89
C THR A 62 3.66 -2.80 3.65
N SER A 63 4.43 -3.85 3.88
CA SER A 63 4.01 -5.25 3.87
C SER A 63 2.86 -5.55 4.85
N GLU A 64 2.92 -5.09 6.09
CA GLU A 64 1.85 -5.31 7.08
C GLU A 64 0.55 -4.60 6.70
N ARG A 65 0.65 -3.39 6.13
CA ARG A 65 -0.53 -2.68 5.62
C ARG A 65 -1.20 -3.44 4.48
N ILE A 66 -0.41 -3.92 3.52
CA ILE A 66 -0.91 -4.74 2.40
C ILE A 66 -1.61 -5.99 2.92
N LEU A 67 -0.98 -6.70 3.86
CA LEU A 67 -1.55 -7.90 4.46
C LEU A 67 -2.85 -7.62 5.23
N GLY A 68 -2.95 -6.47 5.92
CA GLY A 68 -4.17 -6.03 6.59
C GLY A 68 -5.32 -5.78 5.61
N PHE A 69 -5.06 -5.07 4.51
CA PHE A 69 -6.07 -4.84 3.46
C PHE A 69 -6.47 -6.10 2.73
N TYR A 70 -5.53 -7.02 2.47
CA TYR A 70 -5.82 -8.31 1.87
C TYR A 70 -6.82 -9.10 2.72
N ASP A 71 -6.59 -9.16 4.03
CA ASP A 71 -7.49 -9.81 4.99
C ASP A 71 -8.88 -9.14 5.03
N ASP A 72 -8.94 -7.81 4.95
CA ASP A 72 -10.21 -7.07 4.91
C ASP A 72 -11.02 -7.33 3.63
N PHE A 73 -10.36 -7.29 2.47
CA PHE A 73 -10.99 -7.54 1.18
C PHE A 73 -11.41 -9.00 1.02
N SER A 74 -10.58 -9.95 1.48
CA SER A 74 -10.91 -11.38 1.45
C SER A 74 -12.16 -11.68 2.30
N ARG A 75 -12.33 -11.02 3.46
CA ARG A 75 -13.54 -11.13 4.27
C ARG A 75 -14.77 -10.56 3.57
N LYS A 76 -14.65 -9.43 2.86
CA LYS A 76 -15.76 -8.77 2.16
C LYS A 76 -16.24 -9.47 0.90
N GLN A 77 -15.44 -10.37 0.33
CA GLN A 77 -15.80 -11.16 -0.85
C GLN A 77 -16.60 -12.45 -0.52
N LYS A 78 -16.74 -12.78 0.77
CA LYS A 78 -17.60 -13.87 1.25
C LYS A 78 -18.98 -13.35 1.65
#